data_AF-A0A2G9UF01-F1
#
_entry.id   AF-A0A2G9UF01-F1
#
_cell.length_a   1.000
_cell.length_b   1.000
_cell.length_c   1.000
_cell.angle_alpha   90.00
_cell.angle_beta   90.00
_cell.angle_gamma   90.00
#
_symmetry.space_group_name_H-M   'P 1'
#
loop_
_entity.id
_entity.type
_entity.pdbx_description
1 polymer ?
#
loop_
_entity_poly.entity_id
_entity_poly.type
_entity_poly.pdbx_seq_one_letter_code
_entity_poly.pdbx_strand_id
1 'polypeptide(L)'
;MEIAERLVKLYENPANKVKLPVLPTEGIFYNRYLLLFIERTTSLEEIEKKYKELVPRLVGVSRQLTLAVAEKLKNSPRWTLLHRLIEDGICARQMVDFRVAPTFRNLLIDIHYQALSVEHREQYANLIRRMVDIWVEFSRFTDERQKRLQFKLSPSNISECALLLNRVGDSQRAYELLGMLLDPEASEGEQATVLNTGYVKHSAMLEIFEDALRERDPYKAATCVEIMSYSLPRNKLEPLVQRIHDRCALTPDQHRILSGFVRLRPQ
;
A
#
# COMPACT_ATOMS: atom_id res chain seq x y z
N MET A 1 19.95 25.45 -0.53
CA MET A 1 19.47 26.84 -0.33
C MET A 1 19.82 27.73 -1.52
N GLU A 2 20.90 27.43 -2.25
CA GLU A 2 21.37 28.16 -3.44
C GLU A 2 20.33 28.44 -4.54
N ILE A 3 19.43 27.49 -4.85
CA ILE A 3 18.41 27.69 -5.89
C ILE A 3 17.33 28.69 -5.43
N ALA A 4 16.95 28.65 -4.15
CA ALA A 4 15.98 29.59 -3.60
C ALA A 4 16.56 31.01 -3.54
N GLU A 5 17.83 31.16 -3.17
CA GLU A 5 18.53 32.45 -3.18
C GLU A 5 18.74 32.99 -4.60
N ARG A 6 19.01 32.11 -5.58
CA ARG A 6 19.06 32.50 -7.00
C ARG A 6 17.70 32.97 -7.50
N LEU A 7 16.61 32.31 -7.11
CA LEU A 7 15.25 32.72 -7.48
C LEU A 7 14.89 34.06 -6.83
N VAL A 8 15.19 34.26 -5.55
CA VAL A 8 14.97 35.54 -4.85
C VAL A 8 15.77 36.67 -5.51
N LYS A 9 17.07 36.47 -5.78
CA LYS A 9 17.91 37.45 -6.50
C LYS A 9 17.40 37.76 -7.91
N LEU A 10 16.80 36.79 -8.59
CA LEU A 10 16.21 37.00 -9.91
C LEU A 10 14.93 37.85 -9.82
N TYR A 11 14.09 37.59 -8.81
CA TYR A 11 12.82 38.29 -8.60
C TYR A 11 12.97 39.72 -8.08
N GLU A 12 13.95 39.95 -7.21
CA GLU A 12 14.24 41.28 -6.64
C GLU A 12 15.09 42.17 -7.57
N ASN A 13 15.55 41.64 -8.71
CA ASN A 13 16.36 42.41 -9.64
C ASN A 13 15.49 43.50 -10.33
N PRO A 14 15.89 44.79 -10.28
CA PRO A 14 15.16 45.89 -10.92
C PRO A 14 15.09 45.78 -12.46
N ALA A 15 15.92 44.94 -13.08
CA ALA A 15 15.85 44.61 -14.50
C ALA A 15 14.86 43.47 -14.81
N ASN A 16 14.27 42.84 -13.80
CA ASN A 16 13.36 41.73 -13.98
C ASN A 16 12.00 42.19 -14.53
N LYS A 17 11.70 41.78 -15.77
CA LYS A 17 10.40 42.05 -16.42
C LYS A 17 9.40 40.92 -16.26
N VAL A 18 9.78 39.85 -15.56
CA VAL A 18 8.95 38.65 -15.37
C VAL A 18 7.79 39.00 -14.42
N LYS A 19 6.57 39.02 -14.95
CA LYS A 19 5.34 39.25 -14.16
C LYS A 19 4.94 37.98 -13.40
N LEU A 20 4.30 38.11 -12.24
CA LEU A 20 3.73 37.02 -11.42
C LEU A 20 3.07 35.85 -12.22
N PRO A 21 2.30 36.09 -13.30
CA PRO A 21 1.73 35.03 -14.14
C PRO A 21 2.73 34.12 -14.88
N VAL A 22 4.05 34.35 -14.81
CA VAL A 22 5.10 33.47 -15.37
C VAL A 22 5.55 32.38 -14.36
N LEU A 23 5.30 32.57 -13.05
CA LEU A 23 5.57 31.54 -12.03
C LEU A 23 4.85 30.20 -12.28
N PRO A 24 3.57 30.17 -12.69
CA PRO A 24 2.89 28.93 -13.07
C PRO A 24 3.60 28.20 -14.22
N THR A 25 4.21 28.94 -15.14
CA THR A 25 4.92 28.37 -16.30
C THR A 25 6.22 27.68 -15.88
N GLU A 26 6.89 28.20 -14.85
CA GLU A 26 8.12 27.65 -14.31
C GLU A 26 7.90 26.29 -13.63
N GLY A 27 6.85 26.15 -12.82
CA GLY A 27 6.49 24.85 -12.24
C GLY A 27 6.11 23.80 -13.29
N ILE A 28 5.43 24.21 -14.37
CA ILE A 28 5.11 23.34 -15.51
C ILE A 28 6.39 22.93 -16.24
N PHE A 29 7.33 23.86 -16.43
CA PHE A 29 8.63 23.59 -17.05
C PHE A 29 9.42 22.55 -16.25
N TYR A 30 9.62 22.78 -14.94
CA TYR A 30 10.39 21.85 -14.12
C TYR A 30 9.72 20.48 -13.99
N ASN A 31 8.38 20.42 -13.98
CA ASN A 31 7.67 19.15 -13.98
C ASN A 31 7.95 18.37 -15.27
N ARG A 32 7.80 19.01 -16.44
CA ARG A 32 8.11 18.38 -17.74
C ARG A 32 9.58 17.98 -17.85
N TYR A 33 10.48 18.82 -17.39
CA TYR A 33 11.90 18.55 -17.35
C TYR A 33 12.22 17.33 -16.47
N LEU A 34 11.67 17.28 -15.25
CA LEU A 34 11.88 16.15 -14.34
C LEU A 34 11.31 14.85 -14.91
N LEU A 35 10.13 14.88 -15.52
CA LEU A 35 9.54 13.72 -16.18
C LEU A 35 10.42 13.20 -17.32
N LEU A 36 10.87 14.08 -18.22
CA LEU A 36 11.78 13.73 -19.31
C LEU A 36 13.13 13.20 -18.79
N PHE A 37 13.64 13.80 -17.71
CA PHE A 37 14.86 13.35 -17.06
C PHE A 37 14.71 11.93 -16.52
N ILE A 38 13.64 11.65 -15.76
CA ILE A 38 13.36 10.32 -15.23
C ILE A 38 13.21 9.29 -16.36
N GLU A 39 12.47 9.63 -17.41
CA GLU A 39 12.24 8.75 -18.56
C GLU A 39 13.58 8.32 -19.20
N ARG A 40 14.45 9.28 -19.51
CA ARG A 40 15.72 9.06 -20.21
C ARG A 40 16.85 8.52 -19.32
N THR A 41 16.76 8.68 -18.01
CA THR A 41 17.81 8.27 -17.08
C THR A 41 17.59 6.83 -16.64
N THR A 42 18.66 6.03 -16.70
CA THR A 42 18.66 4.63 -16.20
C THR A 42 19.18 4.53 -14.77
N SER A 43 20.06 5.45 -14.35
CA SER A 43 20.61 5.50 -13.00
C SER A 43 19.57 5.97 -11.99
N LEU A 44 19.21 5.10 -11.05
CA LEU A 44 18.31 5.47 -9.97
C LEU A 44 18.93 6.40 -8.94
N GLU A 45 20.25 6.42 -8.81
CA GLU A 45 20.94 7.37 -7.94
C GLU A 45 20.79 8.80 -8.49
N GLU A 46 20.94 8.97 -9.80
CA GLU A 46 20.74 10.27 -10.45
C GLU A 46 19.27 10.71 -10.38
N ILE A 47 18.34 9.77 -10.60
CA ILE A 47 16.91 10.02 -10.44
C ILE A 47 16.59 10.45 -9.01
N GLU A 48 17.10 9.74 -7.99
CA GLU A 48 16.88 10.09 -6.59
C GLU A 48 17.42 11.49 -6.26
N LYS A 49 18.66 11.77 -6.69
CA LYS A 49 19.29 13.08 -6.48
C LYS A 49 18.44 14.18 -7.10
N LYS A 50 18.00 13.99 -8.35
CA LYS A 50 17.22 14.99 -9.08
C LYS A 50 15.81 15.15 -8.53
N TYR A 51 15.18 14.06 -8.09
CA TYR A 51 13.89 14.08 -7.44
C TYR A 51 13.96 14.89 -6.13
N LYS A 52 14.94 14.61 -5.24
CA LYS A 52 15.12 15.32 -3.97
C LYS A 52 15.49 16.80 -4.14
N GLU A 53 16.17 17.14 -5.24
CA GLU A 53 16.51 18.53 -5.58
C GLU A 53 15.25 19.35 -5.91
N LEU A 54 14.32 18.77 -6.68
CA LEU A 54 13.19 19.50 -7.26
C LEU A 54 11.87 19.33 -6.49
N VAL A 55 11.64 18.20 -5.82
CA VAL A 55 10.35 17.86 -5.18
C VAL A 55 10.43 18.02 -3.66
N PRO A 56 9.45 18.69 -3.00
CA PRO A 56 8.26 19.32 -3.57
C PRO A 56 8.46 20.80 -3.93
N ARG A 57 9.68 21.34 -3.79
CA ARG A 57 9.96 22.79 -3.78
C ARG A 57 9.68 23.49 -5.10
N LEU A 58 10.10 22.89 -6.21
CA LEU A 58 9.94 23.44 -7.56
C LEU A 58 8.91 22.67 -8.37
N VAL A 59 8.69 21.41 -8.03
CA VAL A 59 7.75 20.51 -8.70
C VAL A 59 6.82 19.91 -7.65
N GLY A 60 5.51 20.15 -7.83
CA GLY A 60 4.49 19.49 -7.02
C GLY A 60 4.43 17.99 -7.28
N VAL A 61 4.02 17.23 -6.27
CA VAL A 61 3.86 15.78 -6.37
C VAL A 61 2.58 15.49 -7.17
N SER A 62 2.75 15.08 -8.43
CA SER A 62 1.63 14.73 -9.32
C SER A 62 1.54 13.22 -9.52
N ARG A 63 0.36 12.70 -9.81
CA ARG A 63 0.15 11.27 -10.12
C ARG A 63 1.10 10.78 -11.22
N GLN A 64 1.30 11.58 -12.28
CA GLN A 64 2.17 11.21 -13.38
C GLN A 64 3.63 11.07 -12.94
N LEU A 65 4.13 12.03 -12.15
CA LEU A 65 5.48 11.97 -11.60
C LEU A 65 5.64 10.76 -10.67
N THR A 66 4.67 10.54 -9.78
CA THR A 66 4.71 9.41 -8.84
C THR A 66 4.79 8.07 -9.58
N LEU A 67 3.95 7.89 -10.61
CA LEU A 67 3.94 6.66 -11.41
C LEU A 67 5.22 6.50 -12.24
N ALA A 68 5.79 7.59 -12.77
CA ALA A 68 7.05 7.53 -13.52
C ALA A 68 8.24 7.08 -12.64
N VAL A 69 8.34 7.60 -11.41
CA VAL A 69 9.37 7.18 -10.45
C VAL A 69 9.11 5.75 -9.97
N ALA A 70 7.86 5.41 -9.68
CA ALA A 70 7.46 4.07 -9.27
C ALA A 70 7.86 3.01 -10.31
N GLU A 71 7.69 3.29 -11.60
CA GLU A 71 8.07 2.37 -12.67
C GLU A 71 9.58 2.08 -12.69
N LYS A 72 10.40 3.09 -12.39
CA LYS A 72 11.86 2.90 -12.26
C LYS A 72 12.20 2.06 -11.02
N LEU A 73 11.49 2.29 -9.91
CA LEU A 73 11.68 1.55 -8.66
C LEU A 73 11.28 0.07 -8.74
N LYS A 74 10.28 -0.29 -9.56
CA LYS A 74 9.92 -1.71 -9.79
C LYS A 74 11.08 -2.53 -10.35
N ASN A 75 11.84 -1.94 -11.27
CA ASN A 75 12.94 -2.62 -11.95
C ASN A 75 14.23 -2.63 -11.12
N SER A 76 14.42 -1.62 -10.27
CA SER A 76 15.59 -1.50 -9.42
C SER A 76 15.17 -0.93 -8.06
N PRO A 77 14.94 -1.78 -7.04
CA PRO A 77 14.49 -1.30 -5.75
C PRO A 77 15.54 -0.40 -5.07
N ARG A 78 15.12 0.79 -4.64
CA ARG A 78 15.97 1.71 -3.86
C ARG A 78 15.17 2.32 -2.71
N TRP A 79 15.42 1.82 -1.50
CA TRP A 79 14.63 2.16 -0.30
C TRP A 79 14.52 3.66 -0.07
N THR A 80 15.64 4.39 -0.11
CA THR A 80 15.67 5.82 0.22
C THR A 80 14.83 6.67 -0.72
N LEU A 81 14.75 6.31 -2.01
CA LEU A 81 13.90 6.97 -2.99
C LEU A 81 12.44 6.56 -2.82
N LEU A 82 12.16 5.27 -2.58
CA LEU A 82 10.80 4.77 -2.36
C LEU A 82 10.17 5.39 -1.10
N HIS A 83 10.89 5.37 0.01
CA HIS A 83 10.48 6.00 1.26
C HIS A 83 10.14 7.48 1.02
N ARG A 84 11.04 8.22 0.34
CA ARG A 84 10.82 9.62 0.01
C ARG A 84 9.58 9.84 -0.88
N LEU A 85 9.40 9.01 -1.91
CA LEU A 85 8.29 9.08 -2.84
C LEU A 85 6.94 8.91 -2.13
N ILE A 86 6.85 7.94 -1.21
CA ILE A 86 5.63 7.69 -0.44
C ILE A 86 5.36 8.82 0.54
N GLU A 87 6.38 9.31 1.27
CA GLU A 87 6.25 10.46 2.17
C GLU A 87 5.71 11.69 1.45
N ASP A 88 6.28 12.02 0.28
CA ASP A 88 5.82 13.11 -0.56
C ASP A 88 4.39 12.86 -1.08
N GLY A 89 4.04 11.60 -1.41
CA GLY A 89 2.68 11.18 -1.77
C GLY A 89 1.65 11.34 -0.65
N ILE A 90 2.02 11.04 0.60
CA ILE A 90 1.18 11.25 1.78
C ILE A 90 0.93 12.75 1.98
N CYS A 91 1.99 13.56 1.97
CA CYS A 91 1.89 15.01 2.08
C CYS A 91 1.02 15.64 0.97
N ALA A 92 1.08 15.08 -0.24
CA ALA A 92 0.29 15.51 -1.38
C ALA A 92 -1.10 14.85 -1.49
N ARG A 93 -1.54 14.11 -0.45
CA ARG A 93 -2.86 13.46 -0.36
C ARG A 93 -3.13 12.45 -1.49
N GLN A 94 -2.09 11.79 -2.01
CA GLN A 94 -2.21 10.78 -3.07
C GLN A 94 -2.61 9.40 -2.54
N MET A 95 -2.78 9.23 -1.22
CA MET A 95 -3.07 7.95 -0.59
C MET A 95 -4.41 7.34 -1.02
N VAL A 96 -5.37 8.14 -1.48
CA VAL A 96 -6.67 7.65 -1.97
C VAL A 96 -6.76 7.60 -3.50
N ASP A 97 -5.68 7.95 -4.22
CA ASP A 97 -5.68 7.85 -5.68
C ASP A 97 -5.66 6.38 -6.11
N PHE A 98 -6.62 6.01 -6.95
CA PHE A 98 -6.85 4.63 -7.38
C PHE A 98 -5.69 3.98 -8.14
N ARG A 99 -4.72 4.75 -8.66
CA ARG A 99 -3.51 4.22 -9.31
C ARG A 99 -2.30 4.27 -8.40
N VAL A 100 -2.14 5.36 -7.65
CA VAL A 100 -0.97 5.57 -6.79
C VAL A 100 -1.02 4.64 -5.57
N ALA A 101 -2.17 4.53 -4.89
CA ALA A 101 -2.28 3.76 -3.66
C ALA A 101 -1.92 2.27 -3.84
N PRO A 102 -2.43 1.56 -4.87
CA PRO A 102 -1.99 0.19 -5.15
C PRO A 102 -0.52 0.11 -5.55
N THR A 103 -0.01 1.11 -6.26
CA THR A 103 1.40 1.16 -6.66
C THR A 103 2.32 1.22 -5.43
N PHE A 104 1.98 2.04 -4.44
CA PHE A 104 2.75 2.10 -3.19
C PHE A 104 2.71 0.78 -2.42
N ARG A 105 1.55 0.14 -2.28
CA ARG A 105 1.46 -1.18 -1.62
C ARG A 105 2.29 -2.23 -2.34
N ASN A 106 2.20 -2.31 -3.67
CA ASN A 106 2.97 -3.26 -4.46
C ASN A 106 4.48 -3.06 -4.28
N LEU A 107 4.96 -1.81 -4.40
CA LEU A 107 6.37 -1.50 -4.18
C LEU A 107 6.85 -1.88 -2.77
N LEU A 108 6.00 -1.69 -1.74
CA LEU A 108 6.32 -2.09 -0.37
C LEU A 108 6.32 -3.61 -0.18
N ILE A 109 5.41 -4.32 -0.84
CA ILE A 109 5.35 -5.79 -0.83
C ILE A 109 6.57 -6.40 -1.55
N ASP A 110 7.10 -5.74 -2.56
CA ASP A 110 8.26 -6.24 -3.31
C ASP A 110 9.60 -5.99 -2.59
N ILE A 111 9.61 -5.22 -1.49
CA ILE A 111 10.81 -5.03 -0.68
C ILE A 111 11.17 -6.32 0.06
N HIS A 112 12.41 -6.75 -0.08
CA HIS A 112 12.99 -7.77 0.78
C HIS A 112 13.34 -7.18 2.17
N TYR A 113 12.37 -7.21 3.08
CA TYR A 113 12.48 -6.61 4.43
C TYR A 113 13.75 -7.05 5.20
N GLN A 114 14.16 -8.31 5.07
CA GLN A 114 15.35 -8.83 5.75
C GLN A 114 16.68 -8.30 5.17
N ALA A 115 16.71 -7.75 3.95
CA ALA A 115 17.90 -7.08 3.42
C ALA A 115 18.02 -5.61 3.85
N LEU A 116 16.99 -5.03 4.48
CA LEU A 116 17.07 -3.67 4.99
C LEU A 116 17.96 -3.60 6.23
N SER A 117 18.68 -2.49 6.39
CA SER A 117 19.36 -2.14 7.64
C SER A 117 18.34 -1.95 8.77
N VAL A 118 18.79 -2.02 10.03
CA VAL A 118 17.91 -1.86 11.20
C VAL A 118 17.14 -0.53 11.15
N GLU A 119 17.82 0.57 10.84
CA GLU A 119 17.21 1.89 10.67
C GLU A 119 16.13 1.90 9.56
N HIS A 120 16.44 1.31 8.40
CA HIS A 120 15.49 1.23 7.30
C HIS A 120 14.29 0.34 7.62
N ARG A 121 14.46 -0.73 8.43
CA ARG A 121 13.35 -1.56 8.89
C ARG A 121 12.41 -0.79 9.81
N GLU A 122 12.94 0.04 10.69
CA GLU A 122 12.13 0.90 11.55
C GLU A 122 11.35 1.94 10.73
N GLN A 123 12.01 2.61 9.78
CA GLN A 123 11.34 3.51 8.83
C GLN A 123 10.24 2.79 8.04
N TYR A 124 10.51 1.59 7.54
CA TYR A 124 9.55 0.76 6.82
C TYR A 124 8.33 0.42 7.68
N ALA A 125 8.54 -0.01 8.92
CA ALA A 125 7.48 -0.33 9.86
C ALA A 125 6.60 0.88 10.18
N ASN A 126 7.22 2.03 10.47
CA ASN A 126 6.50 3.26 10.79
C ASN A 126 5.71 3.78 9.60
N LEU A 127 6.28 3.71 8.39
CA LEU A 127 5.60 4.11 7.16
C LEU A 127 4.37 3.25 6.89
N ILE A 128 4.49 1.91 7.02
CA ILE A 128 3.36 1.00 6.83
C ILE A 128 2.23 1.30 7.80
N ARG A 129 2.51 1.42 9.09
CA ARG A 129 1.48 1.74 10.10
C ARG A 129 0.74 3.02 9.73
N ARG A 130 1.49 4.09 9.42
CA ARG A 130 0.90 5.38 9.03
C ARG A 130 0.05 5.29 7.77
N MET A 131 0.49 4.55 6.75
CA MET A 131 -0.28 4.39 5.52
C MET A 131 -1.59 3.62 5.76
N VAL A 132 -1.53 2.55 6.57
CA VAL A 132 -2.74 1.77 6.91
C VAL A 132 -3.70 2.61 7.75
N ASP A 133 -3.20 3.38 8.72
CA ASP A 133 -4.02 4.29 9.53
C ASP A 133 -4.78 5.28 8.64
N ILE A 134 -4.09 5.89 7.68
CA ILE A 134 -4.71 6.79 6.70
C ILE A 134 -5.82 6.06 5.94
N TRP A 135 -5.56 4.89 5.36
CA TRP A 135 -6.59 4.19 4.57
C TRP A 135 -7.81 3.77 5.40
N VAL A 136 -7.61 3.32 6.64
CA VAL A 136 -8.68 2.94 7.56
C VAL A 136 -9.47 4.17 8.02
N GLU A 137 -8.82 5.30 8.25
CA GLU A 137 -9.49 6.56 8.58
C GLU A 137 -10.36 7.03 7.42
N PHE A 138 -9.82 7.03 6.19
CA PHE A 138 -10.56 7.41 4.98
C PHE A 138 -11.73 6.48 4.66
N SER A 139 -11.72 5.24 5.15
CA SER A 139 -12.83 4.31 4.97
C SER A 139 -13.96 4.51 5.97
N ARG A 140 -13.72 5.24 7.06
CA ARG A 140 -14.67 5.46 8.16
C ARG A 140 -15.36 6.83 8.12
N PHE A 141 -15.31 7.56 7.01
CA PHE A 141 -16.06 8.82 6.89
C PHE A 141 -17.58 8.57 6.93
N THR A 142 -18.20 8.92 8.06
CA THR A 142 -19.64 8.70 8.33
C THR A 142 -20.50 9.97 8.24
N ASP A 143 -19.90 11.16 8.21
CA ASP A 143 -20.62 12.44 8.07
C ASP A 143 -21.32 12.50 6.70
N GLU A 144 -22.64 12.69 6.68
CA GLU A 144 -23.43 12.74 5.44
C GLU A 144 -22.92 13.76 4.42
N ARG A 145 -22.36 14.88 4.87
CA ARG A 145 -21.78 15.89 3.97
C ARG A 145 -20.46 15.45 3.34
N GLN A 146 -19.80 14.48 3.97
CA GLN A 146 -18.49 13.95 3.59
C GLN A 146 -18.54 12.49 3.12
N LYS A 147 -19.70 11.80 3.17
CA LYS A 147 -19.90 10.43 2.66
C LYS A 147 -19.40 10.26 1.21
N ARG A 148 -19.54 11.29 0.38
CA ARG A 148 -19.00 11.31 -1.01
C ARG A 148 -17.47 11.19 -1.10
N LEU A 149 -16.76 11.48 -0.01
CA LEU A 149 -15.30 11.39 0.11
C LEU A 149 -14.85 10.06 0.71
N GLN A 150 -15.79 9.21 1.16
CA GLN A 150 -15.49 7.92 1.76
C GLN A 150 -14.80 7.03 0.73
N PHE A 151 -13.63 6.51 1.11
CA PHE A 151 -12.91 5.51 0.34
C PHE A 151 -13.14 4.14 0.96
N LYS A 152 -14.04 3.34 0.39
CA LYS A 152 -14.26 1.98 0.87
C LYS A 152 -13.06 1.09 0.52
N LEU A 153 -12.58 0.33 1.49
CA LEU A 153 -11.48 -0.60 1.29
C LEU A 153 -11.94 -1.77 0.43
N SER A 154 -11.25 -2.05 -0.68
CA SER A 154 -11.50 -3.29 -1.42
C SER A 154 -10.88 -4.50 -0.71
N PRO A 155 -11.40 -5.73 -0.93
CA PRO A 155 -10.80 -6.93 -0.36
C PRO A 155 -9.32 -7.12 -0.68
N SER A 156 -8.88 -6.73 -1.89
CA SER A 156 -7.46 -6.74 -2.25
C SER A 156 -6.65 -5.76 -1.41
N ASN A 157 -7.16 -4.54 -1.17
CA ASN A 157 -6.47 -3.56 -0.32
C ASN A 157 -6.31 -4.07 1.11
N ILE A 158 -7.34 -4.71 1.65
CA ILE A 158 -7.30 -5.28 2.99
C ILE A 158 -6.23 -6.38 3.08
N SER A 159 -6.24 -7.34 2.15
CA SER A 159 -5.24 -8.42 2.16
C SER A 159 -3.80 -7.92 1.97
N GLU A 160 -3.58 -6.89 1.15
CA GLU A 160 -2.27 -6.26 0.97
C GLU A 160 -1.81 -5.52 2.23
N CYS A 161 -2.70 -4.77 2.89
CA CYS A 161 -2.39 -4.07 4.13
C CYS A 161 -2.12 -5.04 5.29
N ALA A 162 -2.93 -6.10 5.39
CA ALA A 162 -2.73 -7.16 6.37
C ALA A 162 -1.36 -7.83 6.20
N LEU A 163 -0.95 -8.12 4.96
CA LEU A 163 0.38 -8.66 4.69
C LEU A 163 1.49 -7.71 5.17
N LEU A 164 1.39 -6.44 4.81
CA LEU A 164 2.39 -5.43 5.19
C LEU A 164 2.49 -5.29 6.71
N LEU A 165 1.36 -5.28 7.42
CA LEU A 165 1.31 -5.27 8.88
C LEU A 165 1.94 -6.53 9.49
N ASN A 166 1.62 -7.71 8.95
CA ASN A 166 2.17 -8.97 9.45
C ASN A 166 3.70 -9.01 9.32
N ARG A 167 4.24 -8.52 8.19
CA ARG A 167 5.69 -8.45 7.94
C ARG A 167 6.45 -7.55 8.91
N VAL A 168 5.80 -6.52 9.45
CA VAL A 168 6.41 -5.61 10.44
C VAL A 168 6.13 -6.03 11.89
N GLY A 169 5.60 -7.25 12.07
CA GLY A 169 5.31 -7.84 13.38
C GLY A 169 4.00 -7.38 14.00
N ASP A 170 3.17 -6.62 13.28
CA ASP A 170 1.88 -6.10 13.76
C ASP A 170 0.73 -7.06 13.42
N SER A 171 0.91 -8.33 13.82
CA SER A 171 0.03 -9.43 13.42
C SER A 171 -1.40 -9.24 13.93
N GLN A 172 -1.57 -8.76 15.16
CA GLN A 172 -2.89 -8.50 15.74
C GLN A 172 -3.73 -7.57 14.83
N ARG A 173 -3.15 -6.43 14.43
CA ARG A 173 -3.83 -5.48 13.54
C ARG A 173 -4.04 -6.02 12.13
N ALA A 174 -3.14 -6.87 11.64
CA ALA A 174 -3.33 -7.55 10.36
C ALA A 174 -4.60 -8.41 10.38
N TYR A 175 -4.81 -9.20 11.44
CA TYR A 175 -5.99 -10.06 11.58
C TYR A 175 -7.26 -9.28 11.92
N GLU A 176 -7.17 -8.14 12.61
CA GLU A 176 -8.31 -7.21 12.76
C GLU A 176 -8.78 -6.68 11.39
N LEU A 177 -7.85 -6.29 10.51
CA LEU A 177 -8.18 -5.89 9.15
C LEU A 177 -8.82 -7.02 8.35
N LEU A 178 -8.25 -8.23 8.43
CA LEU A 178 -8.82 -9.41 7.75
C LEU A 178 -10.21 -9.75 8.28
N GLY A 179 -10.46 -9.56 9.57
CA GLY A 179 -11.78 -9.76 10.19
C GLY A 179 -12.87 -8.88 9.57
N MET A 180 -12.53 -7.69 9.08
CA MET A 180 -13.49 -6.83 8.35
C MET A 180 -14.05 -7.47 7.07
N LEU A 181 -13.38 -8.49 6.50
CA LEU A 181 -13.87 -9.24 5.34
C LEU A 181 -14.89 -10.32 5.70
N LEU A 182 -14.93 -10.71 6.98
CA LEU A 182 -15.83 -11.73 7.50
C LEU A 182 -17.03 -11.12 8.24
N ASP A 183 -16.99 -9.81 8.49
CA ASP A 183 -18.05 -9.05 9.14
C ASP A 183 -19.05 -8.49 8.10
N PRO A 184 -20.30 -8.98 8.06
CA PRO A 184 -21.32 -8.44 7.15
C PRO A 184 -21.57 -6.95 7.36
N GLU A 185 -21.53 -6.46 8.61
CA GLU A 185 -21.80 -5.05 8.94
C GLU A 185 -20.71 -4.12 8.38
N ALA A 186 -19.50 -4.64 8.16
CA ALA A 186 -18.42 -3.88 7.56
C ALA A 186 -18.62 -3.63 6.05
N SER A 187 -19.40 -4.48 5.37
CA SER A 187 -19.60 -4.44 3.91
C SER A 187 -21.01 -4.06 3.46
N GLU A 188 -21.98 -4.12 4.38
CA GLU A 188 -23.39 -3.83 4.13
C GLU A 188 -23.88 -2.55 4.83
N GLY A 189 -24.92 -1.93 4.27
CA GLY A 189 -25.52 -0.73 4.84
C GLY A 189 -24.80 0.59 4.52
N GLU A 190 -25.35 1.68 5.07
CA GLU A 190 -24.89 3.05 4.75
C GLU A 190 -23.54 3.43 5.37
N GLN A 191 -23.12 2.70 6.41
CA GLN A 191 -21.86 2.91 7.12
C GLN A 191 -20.77 1.91 6.72
N ALA A 192 -21.02 1.10 5.68
CA ALA A 192 -20.07 0.12 5.18
C ALA A 192 -18.72 0.76 4.87
N THR A 193 -17.66 0.18 5.41
CA THR A 193 -16.26 0.63 5.26
C THR A 193 -15.49 -0.20 4.25
N VAL A 194 -16.04 -1.37 3.89
CA VAL A 194 -15.48 -2.34 2.94
C VAL A 194 -16.36 -2.40 1.70
N LEU A 195 -15.74 -2.59 0.53
CA LEU A 195 -16.47 -2.92 -0.69
C LEU A 195 -16.94 -4.37 -0.65
N ASN A 196 -18.23 -4.58 -0.88
CA ASN A 196 -18.84 -5.91 -1.01
C ASN A 196 -18.53 -6.63 -2.35
N THR A 197 -17.63 -6.07 -3.15
CA THR A 197 -17.24 -6.62 -4.45
C THR A 197 -15.73 -6.78 -4.56
N GLY A 198 -15.31 -7.70 -5.42
CA GLY A 198 -13.91 -8.03 -5.64
C GLY A 198 -13.42 -9.16 -4.74
N TYR A 199 -12.13 -9.47 -4.86
CA TYR A 199 -11.51 -10.58 -4.17
C TYR A 199 -10.20 -10.14 -3.51
N VAL A 200 -9.82 -10.87 -2.47
CA VAL A 200 -8.52 -10.73 -1.85
C VAL A 200 -7.40 -11.05 -2.83
N LYS A 201 -6.22 -10.48 -2.60
CA LYS A 201 -5.02 -10.83 -3.35
C LYS A 201 -4.50 -12.17 -2.82
N HIS A 202 -4.71 -13.24 -3.60
CA HIS A 202 -4.35 -14.59 -3.18
C HIS A 202 -2.89 -14.75 -2.80
N SER A 203 -1.95 -14.11 -3.51
CA SER A 203 -0.53 -14.19 -3.15
C SER A 203 -0.25 -13.61 -1.76
N ALA A 204 -0.92 -12.52 -1.39
CA ALA A 204 -0.80 -11.95 -0.05
C ALA A 204 -1.41 -12.86 1.02
N MET A 205 -2.61 -13.40 0.75
CA MET A 205 -3.27 -14.33 1.68
C MET A 205 -2.48 -15.61 1.90
N LEU A 206 -1.86 -16.16 0.84
CA LEU A 206 -1.02 -17.34 0.95
C LEU A 206 0.23 -17.07 1.80
N GLU A 207 0.87 -15.91 1.66
CA GLU A 207 2.02 -15.55 2.49
C GLU A 207 1.64 -15.42 3.98
N ILE A 208 0.53 -14.74 4.28
CA ILE A 208 -0.01 -14.64 5.65
C ILE A 208 -0.37 -16.03 6.20
N PHE A 209 -0.94 -16.90 5.37
CA PHE A 209 -1.24 -18.28 5.73
C PHE A 209 0.03 -19.08 6.06
N GLU A 210 1.12 -18.91 5.29
CA GLU A 210 2.41 -19.52 5.63
C GLU A 210 2.97 -19.02 6.95
N ASP A 211 2.83 -17.73 7.26
CA ASP A 211 3.22 -17.17 8.56
C ASP A 211 2.43 -17.84 9.69
N ALA A 212 1.10 -17.96 9.56
CA ALA A 212 0.24 -18.62 10.54
C ALA A 212 0.63 -20.10 10.77
N LEU A 213 0.93 -20.83 9.69
CA LEU A 213 1.41 -22.21 9.81
C LEU A 213 2.78 -22.31 10.49
N ARG A 214 3.67 -21.33 10.28
CA ARG A 214 4.97 -21.25 10.97
C ARG A 214 4.80 -20.98 12.46
N GLU A 215 3.84 -20.13 12.81
CA GLU A 215 3.43 -19.87 14.20
C GLU A 215 2.66 -21.03 14.84
N ARG A 216 2.25 -22.02 14.03
CA ARG A 216 1.38 -23.14 14.44
C ARG A 216 0.05 -22.67 15.02
N ASP A 217 -0.46 -21.54 14.54
CA ASP A 217 -1.72 -20.95 14.99
C ASP A 217 -2.86 -21.42 14.07
N PRO A 218 -3.71 -22.36 14.54
CA PRO A 218 -4.80 -22.89 13.72
C PRO A 218 -5.91 -21.87 13.48
N TYR A 219 -6.12 -20.91 14.38
CA TYR A 219 -7.15 -19.89 14.23
C TYR A 219 -6.78 -18.95 13.08
N LYS A 220 -5.56 -18.40 13.12
CA LYS A 220 -5.01 -17.54 12.06
C LYS A 220 -5.03 -18.23 10.70
N ALA A 221 -4.60 -19.49 10.65
CA ALA A 221 -4.57 -20.25 9.40
C ALA A 221 -5.99 -20.52 8.86
N ALA A 222 -6.95 -20.86 9.74
CA ALA A 222 -8.34 -21.07 9.37
C ALA A 222 -9.00 -19.79 8.85
N THR A 223 -8.75 -18.63 9.47
CA THR A 223 -9.24 -17.32 9.00
C THR A 223 -8.79 -17.05 7.56
N CYS A 224 -7.53 -17.33 7.23
CA CYS A 224 -7.04 -17.17 5.85
C CYS A 224 -7.79 -18.08 4.86
N VAL A 225 -8.02 -19.34 5.24
CA VAL A 225 -8.78 -20.30 4.40
C VAL A 225 -10.24 -19.86 4.23
N GLU A 226 -10.87 -19.39 5.29
CA GLU A 226 -12.24 -18.89 5.25
C GLU A 226 -12.39 -17.72 4.27
N ILE A 227 -11.53 -16.72 4.39
CA ILE A 227 -11.49 -15.55 3.50
C ILE A 227 -11.21 -15.95 2.05
N MET A 228 -10.26 -16.87 1.82
CA MET A 228 -9.98 -17.33 0.46
C MET A 228 -11.13 -18.13 -0.15
N SER A 229 -11.97 -18.78 0.67
CA SER A 229 -13.09 -19.60 0.20
C SER A 229 -14.16 -18.83 -0.57
N TYR A 230 -14.24 -17.51 -0.40
CA TYR A 230 -15.13 -16.64 -1.19
C TYR A 230 -14.71 -16.52 -2.66
N SER A 231 -13.50 -16.98 -3.02
CA SER A 231 -12.93 -16.80 -4.36
C SER A 231 -12.25 -18.05 -4.92
N LEU A 232 -11.90 -19.02 -4.06
CA LEU A 232 -11.24 -20.25 -4.46
C LEU A 232 -12.22 -21.44 -4.48
N PRO A 233 -12.15 -22.29 -5.52
CA PRO A 233 -12.92 -23.53 -5.56
C PRO A 233 -12.41 -24.56 -4.56
N ARG A 234 -13.24 -25.56 -4.27
CA ARG A 234 -12.96 -26.60 -3.27
C ARG A 234 -11.62 -27.29 -3.48
N ASN A 235 -11.27 -27.63 -4.72
CA ASN A 235 -10.01 -28.32 -5.05
C ASN A 235 -8.74 -27.50 -4.71
N LYS A 236 -8.86 -26.17 -4.54
CA LYS A 236 -7.76 -25.30 -4.09
C LYS A 236 -7.74 -25.12 -2.57
N LEU A 237 -8.89 -25.30 -1.90
CA LEU A 237 -9.02 -25.19 -0.45
C LEU A 237 -8.59 -26.47 0.28
N GLU A 238 -8.88 -27.65 -0.30
CA GLU A 238 -8.51 -28.96 0.30
C GLU A 238 -7.02 -29.06 0.67
N PRO A 239 -6.07 -28.71 -0.23
CA PRO A 239 -4.64 -28.73 0.12
C PRO A 239 -4.28 -27.77 1.24
N LEU A 240 -4.95 -26.62 1.35
CA LEU A 240 -4.67 -25.64 2.40
C LEU A 240 -5.11 -26.17 3.76
N VAL A 241 -6.32 -26.73 3.84
CA VAL A 241 -6.82 -27.35 5.08
C VAL A 241 -5.97 -28.54 5.50
N GLN A 242 -5.53 -29.37 4.56
CA GLN A 242 -4.63 -30.48 4.87
C GLN A 242 -3.34 -29.98 5.53
N ARG A 243 -2.78 -28.88 5.04
CA ARG A 243 -1.57 -28.28 5.64
C ARG A 243 -1.79 -27.73 7.04
N ILE A 244 -3.00 -27.29 7.38
CA ILE A 244 -3.35 -26.94 8.78
C ILE A 244 -3.34 -28.21 9.64
N HIS A 245 -3.95 -29.31 9.15
CA HIS A 245 -3.93 -30.60 9.85
C HIS A 245 -2.51 -31.11 10.10
N ASP A 246 -1.62 -30.93 9.13
CA ASP A 246 -0.25 -31.45 9.21
C ASP A 246 0.65 -30.62 10.15
N ARG A 247 0.39 -29.31 10.30
CA ARG A 247 1.33 -28.39 10.99
C ARG A 247 0.83 -27.80 12.29
N CYS A 248 -0.49 -27.75 12.51
CA CYS A 248 -1.07 -27.17 13.71
C CYS A 248 -1.55 -28.26 14.66
N ALA A 249 -1.45 -28.00 15.97
CA ALA A 249 -2.06 -28.87 16.97
C ALA A 249 -3.56 -28.61 17.02
N LEU A 250 -4.36 -29.57 16.56
CA LEU A 250 -5.81 -29.44 16.47
C LEU A 250 -6.51 -30.39 17.44
N THR A 251 -7.60 -29.91 18.02
CA THR A 251 -8.56 -30.76 18.73
C THR A 251 -9.38 -31.59 17.73
N PRO A 252 -9.99 -32.70 18.17
CA PRO A 252 -10.90 -33.49 17.33
C PRO A 252 -12.06 -32.66 16.73
N ASP A 253 -12.52 -31.65 17.45
CA ASP A 253 -13.59 -30.75 16.98
C ASP A 253 -13.10 -29.83 15.87
N GLN A 254 -11.92 -29.21 16.05
CA GLN A 254 -11.31 -28.39 15.00
C GLN A 254 -11.02 -29.20 13.74
N HIS A 255 -10.59 -30.46 13.89
CA HIS A 255 -10.44 -31.38 12.75
C HIS A 255 -11.75 -31.54 11.97
N ARG A 256 -12.85 -31.81 12.67
CA ARG A 256 -14.17 -32.00 12.07
C ARG A 256 -14.69 -30.72 11.40
N ILE A 257 -14.51 -29.57 12.05
CA ILE A 257 -14.95 -28.27 11.53
C ILE A 257 -14.23 -27.95 10.22
N LEU A 258 -12.91 -28.05 10.18
CA LEU A 258 -12.11 -27.75 8.98
C LEU A 258 -12.43 -28.70 7.82
N SER A 259 -12.54 -30.00 8.11
CA SER A 259 -12.93 -31.00 7.11
C SER A 259 -14.35 -30.78 6.58
N GLY A 260 -15.29 -30.41 7.46
CA GLY A 260 -16.67 -30.09 7.09
C GLY A 260 -16.77 -28.84 6.24
N PHE A 261 -16.04 -27.78 6.62
CA PHE A 261 -16.01 -26.50 5.93
C PHE A 261 -15.72 -26.66 4.42
N VAL A 262 -14.68 -27.42 4.07
CA VAL A 262 -14.29 -27.61 2.67
C VAL A 262 -15.30 -28.46 1.90
N ARG A 263 -15.88 -29.48 2.54
CA ARG A 263 -16.88 -30.36 1.91
C ARG A 263 -18.16 -29.63 1.52
N LEU A 264 -18.54 -28.60 2.29
CA LEU A 264 -19.73 -27.80 2.06
C LEU A 264 -19.57 -26.76 0.93
N ARG A 265 -18.36 -26.59 0.38
CA ARG A 265 -18.11 -25.66 -0.73
C ARG A 265 -18.37 -26.32 -2.09
N PRO A 266 -18.92 -25.58 -3.07
CA PRO A 266 -19.12 -26.09 -4.43
C PRO A 266 -17.78 -26.49 -5.08
N GLN A 267 -17.84 -27.43 -6.02
CA GLN A 267 -16.66 -27.93 -6.74
C GLN A 267 -15.95 -26.83 -7.53
#